data_AF-R9CIS2-F1
#
_entry.id   AF-R9CIS2-F1
#
_cell.length_a   1.000
_cell.length_b   1.000
_cell.length_c   1.000
_cell.angle_alpha   90.00
_cell.angle_beta   90.00
_cell.angle_gamma   90.00
#
_symmetry.space_group_name_H-M   'P 1'
#
loop_
_entity.id
_entity.type
_entity.pdbx_description
1 polymer ?
#
loop_
_entity_poly.entity_id
_entity_poly.type
_entity_poly.pdbx_seq_one_letter_code
_entity_poly.pdbx_strand_id
1 'polypeptide(L)'
;MSNYVGYSSFYCSEKFHEYVGVTFKKYIANRKISLAAVDIKNTKRRVLDIAVEYGFSSQEAFTRAFVKAYGYTPNNYRRQSSEILLFEKAKIT
;
A
#
# COMPACT_ATOMS: atom_id res chain seq x y z
N MET A 1 -8.36 27.64 17.82
CA MET A 1 -8.69 26.76 16.68
C MET A 1 -8.34 25.32 17.04
N SER A 2 -9.21 24.71 17.86
CA SER A 2 -9.02 23.42 18.51
C SER A 2 -10.39 23.01 19.04
N ASN A 3 -11.21 22.34 18.23
CA ASN A 3 -12.49 21.72 18.63
C ASN A 3 -13.22 21.27 17.36
N TYR A 4 -13.21 19.97 17.09
CA TYR A 4 -14.35 19.17 16.62
C TYR A 4 -13.79 17.77 16.35
N VAL A 5 -14.38 16.76 16.99
CA VAL A 5 -14.00 15.34 16.98
C VAL A 5 -12.85 14.95 17.94
N GLY A 6 -13.22 14.69 19.19
CA GLY A 6 -12.38 14.10 20.24
C GLY A 6 -12.05 12.61 20.04
N TYR A 7 -11.73 12.19 18.82
CA TYR A 7 -11.05 10.91 18.58
C TYR A 7 -9.66 11.20 18.04
N SER A 8 -8.72 11.32 18.98
CA SER A 8 -7.30 11.43 18.68
C SER A 8 -6.90 10.34 17.68
N SER A 9 -6.14 10.70 16.64
CA SER A 9 -5.58 9.81 15.61
C SER A 9 -4.92 8.53 16.19
N PHE A 10 -4.58 8.56 17.48
CA PHE A 10 -4.10 7.45 18.29
C PHE A 10 -5.17 6.42 18.69
N TYR A 11 -6.35 6.84 19.14
CA TYR A 11 -7.41 5.94 19.65
C TYR A 11 -7.99 5.04 18.55
N CYS A 12 -8.05 5.56 17.31
CA CYS A 12 -8.49 4.80 16.15
C CYS A 12 -7.42 3.80 15.66
N SER A 13 -6.13 4.05 15.95
CA SER A 13 -5.04 3.13 15.61
C SER A 13 -4.96 1.91 16.53
N GLU A 14 -5.30 2.04 17.83
CA GLU A 14 -5.29 0.92 18.78
C GLU A 14 -6.42 -0.09 18.51
N LYS A 15 -7.66 0.37 18.35
CA LYS A 15 -8.81 -0.51 18.08
C LYS A 15 -8.70 -1.27 16.75
N PHE A 16 -8.05 -0.68 15.74
CA PHE A 16 -7.79 -1.37 14.46
C PHE A 16 -6.62 -2.36 14.58
N HIS A 17 -5.63 -2.07 15.42
CA HIS A 17 -4.54 -2.99 15.73
C HIS A 17 -5.04 -4.25 16.45
N GLU A 18 -6.02 -4.07 17.35
CA GLU A 18 -6.68 -5.14 18.12
C GLU A 18 -7.42 -6.15 17.21
N TYR A 19 -7.95 -5.70 16.06
CA TYR A 19 -8.70 -6.54 15.13
C TYR A 19 -7.88 -7.07 13.92
N VAL A 20 -6.82 -6.37 13.49
CA VAL A 20 -6.11 -6.65 12.22
C VAL A 20 -4.60 -6.91 12.40
N GLY A 21 -4.05 -6.69 13.60
CA GLY A 21 -2.62 -6.90 13.90
C GLY A 21 -1.66 -5.91 13.22
N VAL A 22 -2.17 -4.91 12.50
CA VAL A 22 -1.39 -3.83 11.86
C VAL A 22 -2.02 -2.47 12.13
N THR A 23 -1.21 -1.42 12.23
CA THR A 23 -1.72 -0.06 12.44
C THR A 23 -2.50 0.43 11.21
N PHE A 24 -3.49 1.30 11.41
CA PHE A 24 -4.30 1.88 10.34
C PHE A 24 -3.46 2.52 9.22
N LYS A 25 -2.39 3.23 9.59
CA LYS A 25 -1.41 3.77 8.62
C LYS A 25 -0.76 2.68 7.77
N LYS A 26 -0.40 1.55 8.37
CA LYS A 26 0.21 0.41 7.67
C LYS A 26 -0.80 -0.30 6.77
N TYR A 27 -2.07 -0.40 7.19
CA TYR A 27 -3.15 -0.92 6.35
C TYR A 27 -3.36 -0.07 5.09
N ILE A 28 -3.45 1.26 5.24
CA ILE A 28 -3.56 2.18 4.10
C ILE A 28 -2.34 2.06 3.18
N ALA A 29 -1.14 2.02 3.75
CA ALA A 29 0.09 1.87 2.98
C ALA A 29 0.10 0.56 2.17
N ASN A 30 -0.28 -0.56 2.80
CA ASN A 30 -0.37 -1.86 2.13
C ASN A 30 -1.41 -1.82 1.00
N ARG A 31 -2.59 -1.22 1.23
CA ARG A 31 -3.63 -1.12 0.21
C ARG A 31 -3.20 -0.27 -0.98
N LYS A 32 -2.51 0.85 -0.73
CA LYS A 32 -1.91 1.68 -1.79
C LYS A 32 -0.85 0.91 -2.59
N ILE A 33 0.02 0.16 -1.92
CA ILE A 33 1.04 -0.67 -2.55
C ILE A 33 0.41 -1.75 -3.44
N SER A 34 -0.71 -2.34 -3.01
CA SER A 34 -1.43 -3.32 -3.82
C SER A 34 -2.06 -2.73 -5.08
N LEU A 35 -2.63 -1.54 -5.01
CA LEU A 35 -3.15 -0.85 -6.20
C LEU A 35 -2.00 -0.45 -7.15
N ALA A 36 -0.90 0.06 -6.60
CA ALA A 36 0.30 0.37 -7.38
C ALA A 36 0.87 -0.87 -8.09
N ALA A 37 0.80 -2.06 -7.47
CA ALA A 37 1.24 -3.32 -8.09
C ALA A 37 0.42 -3.67 -9.34
N VAL A 38 -0.90 -3.44 -9.29
CA VAL A 38 -1.80 -3.63 -10.44
C VAL A 38 -1.39 -2.69 -11.58
N ASP A 39 -1.14 -1.41 -11.29
CA ASP A 39 -0.73 -0.43 -12.30
C ASP A 39 0.66 -0.71 -12.87
N ILE A 40 1.60 -1.18 -12.05
CA ILE A 40 2.94 -1.55 -12.49
C ILE A 40 2.91 -2.67 -13.52
N LYS A 41 1.94 -3.58 -13.41
CA LYS A 41 1.77 -4.74 -14.28
C LYS A 41 0.95 -4.43 -15.52
N ASN A 42 -0.11 -3.63 -15.37
CA ASN A 42 -1.03 -3.31 -16.47
C ASN A 42 -0.52 -2.14 -17.33
N THR A 43 0.41 -1.33 -16.84
CA THR A 43 0.89 -0.13 -17.54
C THR A 43 2.41 -0.14 -17.75
N LYS A 44 2.86 0.61 -18.76
CA LYS A 44 4.27 0.90 -19.01
C LYS A 44 4.75 2.21 -18.35
N ARG A 45 3.95 2.79 -17.44
CA ARG A 45 4.28 4.06 -16.76
C ARG A 45 5.57 3.93 -15.94
N ARG A 46 6.27 5.03 -15.70
CA ARG A 46 7.48 4.99 -14.88
C ARG A 46 7.10 4.64 -13.44
N VAL A 47 7.93 3.86 -12.77
CA VAL A 47 7.69 3.45 -11.38
C VAL A 47 7.62 4.67 -10.46
N LEU A 48 8.41 5.71 -10.74
CA LEU A 48 8.35 6.98 -10.03
C LEU A 48 6.97 7.65 -10.16
N ASP A 49 6.40 7.72 -11.36
CA ASP A 49 5.09 8.38 -11.58
C ASP A 49 3.99 7.68 -10.78
N ILE A 50 4.01 6.34 -10.78
CA ILE A 50 3.10 5.51 -9.99
C ILE A 50 3.35 5.77 -8.49
N ALA A 51 4.60 5.76 -8.03
CA ALA A 51 4.93 6.02 -6.64
C ALA A 51 4.37 7.37 -6.14
N VAL A 52 4.53 8.42 -6.94
CA VAL A 52 4.03 9.78 -6.61
C VAL A 52 2.50 9.79 -6.55
N GLU A 53 1.82 9.17 -7.50
CA GLU A 53 0.35 9.08 -7.52
C GLU A 53 -0.22 8.39 -6.27
N TYR A 54 0.45 7.35 -5.77
CA TYR A 54 0.05 6.66 -4.54
C TYR A 54 0.53 7.37 -3.25
N GLY A 55 1.18 8.53 -3.37
CA GLY A 55 1.56 9.40 -2.26
C GLY A 55 2.90 9.04 -1.62
N PHE A 56 3.82 8.43 -2.37
CA PHE A 56 5.21 8.27 -1.95
C PHE A 56 6.04 9.48 -2.39
N SER A 57 6.88 9.98 -1.49
CA SER A 57 7.75 11.12 -1.76
C SER A 57 8.96 10.78 -2.63
N SER A 58 9.31 9.50 -2.76
CA SER A 58 10.44 9.05 -3.58
C SER A 58 10.26 7.61 -4.08
N GLN A 59 10.95 7.28 -5.18
CA GLN A 59 10.97 5.93 -5.74
C GLN A 59 11.61 4.92 -4.79
N GLU A 60 12.60 5.32 -4.00
CA GLU A 60 13.29 4.47 -3.02
C GLU A 60 12.38 4.12 -1.84
N ALA A 61 11.61 5.09 -1.34
CA ALA A 61 10.61 4.86 -0.31
C ALA A 61 9.54 3.87 -0.78
N PHE A 62 9.06 4.05 -2.01
CA PHE A 62 8.12 3.13 -2.64
C PHE A 62 8.72 1.74 -2.83
N THR A 63 9.93 1.65 -3.40
CA THR A 63 10.59 0.37 -3.69
C THR A 63 10.83 -0.44 -2.43
N ARG A 64 11.28 0.18 -1.33
CA ARG A 64 11.45 -0.52 -0.04
C ARG A 64 10.14 -1.07 0.49
N ALA A 65 9.06 -0.29 0.38
CA ALA A 65 7.75 -0.72 0.83
C ALA A 65 7.18 -1.83 -0.07
N PHE A 66 7.40 -1.74 -1.38
CA PHE A 66 6.99 -2.73 -2.37
C PHE A 66 7.72 -4.07 -2.19
N VAL A 67 9.04 -4.04 -2.02
CA VAL A 67 9.85 -5.23 -1.73
C VAL A 67 9.42 -5.88 -0.41
N LYS A 68 9.10 -5.07 0.61
CA LYS A 68 8.59 -5.60 1.89
C LYS A 68 7.23 -6.30 1.74
N ALA A 69 6.40 -5.88 0.77
CA ALA A 69 5.08 -6.45 0.53
C ALA A 69 5.12 -7.67 -0.42
N TYR A 70 5.94 -7.63 -1.47
CA TYR A 70 5.92 -8.61 -2.56
C TYR A 70 7.22 -9.42 -2.73
N GLY A 71 8.29 -9.08 -2.01
CA GLY A 71 9.59 -9.75 -2.09
C GLY A 71 10.44 -9.37 -3.31
N TYR A 72 9.90 -8.61 -4.26
CA TYR A 72 10.58 -8.21 -5.50
C TYR A 72 10.53 -6.70 -5.71
N THR A 73 11.44 -6.18 -6.53
CA THR A 73 11.38 -4.77 -6.94
C THR A 73 10.23 -4.53 -7.92
N PRO A 74 9.66 -3.32 -7.99
CA PRO A 74 8.63 -2.96 -8.96
C PRO A 74 8.98 -3.34 -10.42
N ASN A 75 10.24 -3.12 -10.82
CA ASN A 75 10.71 -3.47 -12.16
C ASN A 75 10.79 -4.99 -12.39
N ASN A 76 11.23 -5.76 -11.39
CA ASN A 76 11.23 -7.22 -11.48
C ASN A 76 9.80 -7.75 -11.52
N TYR A 77 8.90 -7.20 -10.70
CA TYR A 77 7.49 -7.54 -10.68
C TYR A 77 6.80 -7.27 -12.03
N ARG A 78 7.16 -6.19 -12.72
CA ARG A 78 6.71 -5.88 -14.08
C ARG A 78 7.21 -6.88 -15.13
N ARG A 79 8.44 -7.36 -14.98
CA ARG A 79 9.08 -8.30 -15.92
C ARG A 79 8.64 -9.74 -15.70
N GLN A 80 8.09 -10.06 -14.53
CA GLN A 80 7.60 -11.39 -14.22
C GLN A 80 6.26 -11.65 -14.94
N SER A 81 6.30 -12.58 -15.88
CA SER A 81 5.16 -13.08 -16.65
C SER A 81 4.32 -14.12 -15.88
N SER A 82 4.39 -14.14 -14.55
CA SER A 82 3.61 -15.05 -13.71
C SER A 82 2.35 -14.34 -13.20
N GLU A 83 1.24 -15.06 -13.12
CA GLU A 83 -0.12 -14.59 -12.81
C GLU A 83 -0.19 -13.57 -11.67
N ILE A 84 -1.13 -12.61 -11.78
CA ILE A 84 -1.35 -11.60 -10.75
C ILE A 84 -1.82 -12.32 -9.48
N LEU A 85 -0.95 -12.46 -8.49
CA LEU A 85 -1.37 -12.78 -7.13
C LEU A 85 -2.06 -11.53 -6.55
N LEU A 86 -3.32 -11.33 -6.95
CA LEU A 86 -4.23 -10.43 -6.27
C LEU A 86 -4.42 -10.99 -4.86
N PHE A 87 -4.07 -10.20 -3.84
CA PHE A 87 -4.66 -10.42 -2.52
C PHE A 87 -6.17 -10.24 -2.69
N GLU A 88 -6.86 -11.36 -2.78
CA GLU A 88 -8.31 -11.43 -2.92
C GLU A 88 -8.92 -10.57 -1.80
N LYS A 89 -9.87 -9.70 -2.16
CA LYS A 89 -10.60 -8.90 -1.17
C LYS A 89 -11.11 -9.86 -0.10
N ALA A 90 -10.81 -9.61 1.17
CA ALA A 90 -11.53 -10.26 2.26
C ALA A 90 -13.02 -9.99 2.02
N LYS A 91 -13.77 -11.06 1.68
CA LYS A 91 -15.22 -11.04 1.71
C LYS A 91 -15.60 -10.85 3.17
N ILE A 92 -15.90 -9.62 3.54
CA ILE A 92 -16.70 -9.37 4.73
C ILE A 92 -18.12 -9.69 4.29
N THR A 93 -18.54 -10.92 4.58
CA THR A 93 -19.95 -11.33 4.62
C THR A 93 -20.63 -10.64 5.79
#